data_AF-A0A139R674-F1
#
_entry.id   AF-A0A139R674-F1
#
_cell.length_a   1.000
_cell.length_b   1.000
_cell.length_c   1.000
_cell.angle_alpha   90.00
_cell.angle_beta   90.00
_cell.angle_gamma   90.00
#
_symmetry.space_group_name_H-M   'P 1'
#
loop_
_entity.id
_entity.type
_entity.pdbx_description
1 polymer ?
#
loop_
_entity_poly.entity_id
_entity_poly.type
_entity_poly.pdbx_seq_one_letter_code
_entity_poly.pdbx_strand_id
1 'polypeptide(L)'
;MAVKNPDFVKAALDKFGSDKIVVGIDAKNGFVATEGWLETSNVDYISLAKAMEKMGVTLFVYTDVDRDGTLTGPNFEHYERLVAELTTAKVIASGGIAEKNDLVKLQEIGVAGTIVGKAYYNGNISLDELKAFGG
;
A
#
# COMPACT_ATOMS: atom_id res chain seq x y z
N MET A 1 -7.74 -14.35 2.01
CA MET A 1 -6.76 -13.24 2.24
C MET A 1 -5.36 -13.80 2.10
N ALA A 2 -4.42 -13.05 1.53
CA ALA A 2 -3.05 -13.51 1.30
C ALA A 2 -2.37 -14.08 2.56
N VAL A 3 -2.65 -13.47 3.71
CA VAL A 3 -2.16 -13.89 5.04
C VAL A 3 -2.74 -15.23 5.49
N LYS A 4 -4.03 -15.49 5.20
CA LYS A 4 -4.75 -16.68 5.68
C LYS A 4 -4.59 -17.88 4.74
N ASN A 5 -4.25 -17.66 3.47
CA ASN A 5 -4.03 -18.72 2.51
C ASN A 5 -2.96 -18.30 1.47
N PRO A 6 -1.67 -18.46 1.80
CA PRO A 6 -0.58 -18.18 0.87
C PRO A 6 -0.65 -19.04 -0.40
N ASP A 7 -1.11 -20.29 -0.30
CA ASP A 7 -1.24 -21.20 -1.45
C ASP A 7 -2.22 -20.65 -2.49
N PHE A 8 -3.25 -19.93 -2.06
CA PHE A 8 -4.15 -19.22 -2.98
C PHE A 8 -3.42 -18.14 -3.79
N VAL A 9 -2.52 -17.38 -3.15
CA VAL A 9 -1.71 -16.36 -3.85
C VAL A 9 -0.81 -17.03 -4.87
N LYS A 10 -0.13 -18.10 -4.48
CA LYS A 10 0.74 -18.87 -5.37
C LYS A 10 -0.04 -19.42 -6.57
N ALA A 11 -1.19 -20.07 -6.33
CA ALA A 11 -2.03 -20.59 -7.40
C ALA A 11 -2.54 -19.49 -8.34
N ALA A 12 -2.84 -18.30 -7.81
CA ALA A 12 -3.22 -17.15 -8.63
C ALA A 12 -2.06 -16.63 -9.49
N LEU A 13 -0.85 -16.54 -8.92
CA LEU A 13 0.36 -16.14 -9.64
C LEU A 13 0.68 -17.15 -10.77
N ASP A 14 0.64 -18.45 -10.46
CA ASP A 14 0.91 -19.52 -11.43
C ASP A 14 -0.10 -19.51 -12.58
N LYS A 15 -1.37 -19.17 -12.30
CA LYS A 15 -2.44 -19.18 -13.29
C LYS A 15 -2.52 -17.91 -14.15
N PHE A 16 -2.27 -16.74 -13.56
CA PHE A 16 -2.58 -15.45 -14.20
C PHE A 16 -1.35 -14.61 -14.52
N GLY A 17 -0.19 -14.92 -13.94
CA GLY A 17 1.01 -14.10 -14.01
C GLY A 17 1.05 -13.02 -12.93
N SER A 18 2.26 -12.60 -12.54
CA SER A 18 2.48 -11.61 -11.49
C SER A 18 2.07 -10.20 -11.90
N ASP A 19 2.03 -9.90 -13.20
CA ASP A 19 1.62 -8.62 -13.78
C ASP A 19 0.13 -8.31 -13.56
N LYS A 20 -0.70 -9.32 -13.28
CA LYS A 20 -2.15 -9.19 -13.09
C LYS A 20 -2.60 -9.31 -11.63
N ILE A 21 -1.66 -9.51 -10.71
CA ILE A 21 -1.97 -9.76 -9.30
C ILE A 21 -1.38 -8.62 -8.45
N VAL A 22 -2.24 -8.01 -7.65
CA VAL A 22 -1.88 -7.00 -6.65
C VAL A 22 -2.26 -7.53 -5.28
N VAL A 23 -1.33 -7.46 -4.33
CA VAL A 23 -1.60 -7.85 -2.94
C VAL A 23 -1.82 -6.61 -2.09
N GLY A 24 -3.00 -6.53 -1.49
CA GLY A 24 -3.33 -5.53 -0.47
C GLY A 24 -2.77 -5.93 0.90
N ILE A 25 -2.12 -5.00 1.59
CA ILE A 25 -1.67 -5.11 2.97
C ILE A 25 -2.29 -3.96 3.75
N ASP A 26 -3.30 -4.27 4.55
CA ASP A 26 -3.85 -3.33 5.52
C ASP A 26 -3.14 -3.55 6.85
N ALA A 27 -2.54 -2.50 7.42
CA ALA A 27 -1.81 -2.59 8.67
C ALA A 27 -2.26 -1.53 9.67
N LYS A 28 -2.35 -1.95 10.93
CA LYS A 28 -2.64 -1.12 12.09
C LYS A 28 -1.48 -1.23 13.07
N ASN A 29 -0.87 -0.11 13.44
CA ASN A 29 0.35 -0.03 14.25
C ASN A 29 1.50 -0.90 13.68
N GLY A 30 1.59 -0.99 12.34
CA GLY A 30 2.58 -1.84 11.66
C GLY A 30 2.24 -3.34 11.66
N PHE A 31 1.13 -3.76 12.24
CA PHE A 31 0.70 -5.16 12.24
C PHE A 31 -0.46 -5.37 11.28
N VAL A 32 -0.42 -6.48 10.54
CA VAL A 32 -1.40 -6.78 9.51
C VAL A 32 -2.78 -6.97 10.13
N ALA A 33 -3.73 -6.17 9.66
CA ALA A 33 -5.13 -6.23 10.04
C ALA A 33 -5.91 -7.13 9.06
N THR A 34 -6.85 -7.91 9.58
CA THR A 34 -7.73 -8.78 8.80
C THR A 34 -9.19 -8.61 9.21
N GLU A 35 -10.11 -9.26 8.49
CA GLU A 35 -11.56 -9.19 8.78
C GLU A 35 -12.10 -7.75 8.85
N GLY A 36 -11.83 -6.95 7.81
CA GLY A 36 -12.30 -5.56 7.75
C GLY A 36 -11.72 -4.67 8.86
N TRP A 37 -10.45 -4.91 9.23
CA TRP A 37 -9.69 -4.19 10.26
C TRP A 37 -10.12 -4.49 11.71
N LEU A 38 -10.99 -5.47 11.93
CA LEU A 38 -11.47 -5.86 13.26
C LEU A 38 -10.46 -6.72 14.02
N GLU A 39 -9.66 -7.52 13.31
CA GLU A 39 -8.65 -8.38 13.92
C GLU A 39 -7.25 -7.93 13.53
N THR A 40 -6.41 -7.61 14.52
CA THR A 40 -4.98 -7.34 14.28
C THR A 40 -4.22 -8.65 14.52
N SER A 41 -3.48 -9.10 13.52
CA SER A 41 -2.59 -10.26 13.66
C SER A 41 -1.27 -9.86 14.32
N ASN A 42 -0.46 -10.83 14.72
CA ASN A 42 0.92 -10.57 15.18
C ASN A 42 1.93 -10.53 14.00
N VAL A 43 1.44 -10.47 12.76
CA VAL A 43 2.30 -10.45 11.57
C VAL A 43 2.66 -9.01 11.24
N ASP A 44 3.95 -8.72 11.24
CA ASP A 44 4.49 -7.44 10.79
C ASP A 44 4.30 -7.26 9.27
N TYR A 45 3.91 -6.06 8.85
CA TYR A 45 3.61 -5.74 7.45
C TYR A 45 4.78 -5.95 6.48
N ILE A 46 6.02 -5.65 6.91
CA ILE A 46 7.22 -5.87 6.10
C ILE A 46 7.47 -7.36 5.94
N SER A 47 7.34 -8.11 7.04
CA SER A 47 7.51 -9.56 7.05
C SER A 47 6.55 -10.24 6.07
N LEU A 48 5.29 -9.80 6.04
CA LEU A 48 4.32 -10.27 5.05
C LEU A 48 4.72 -9.87 3.62
N ALA A 49 5.07 -8.60 3.40
CA ALA A 49 5.44 -8.10 2.07
C ALA A 49 6.62 -8.90 1.49
N LYS A 50 7.66 -9.15 2.30
CA LYS A 50 8.84 -9.95 1.91
C LYS A 50 8.48 -11.41 1.63
N ALA A 51 7.58 -12.00 2.42
CA ALA A 51 7.13 -13.37 2.18
C ALA A 51 6.38 -13.47 0.83
N MET A 52 5.52 -12.50 0.53
CA MET A 52 4.76 -12.44 -0.71
C MET A 52 5.64 -12.12 -1.92
N GLU A 53 6.63 -11.24 -1.78
CA GLU A 53 7.62 -10.95 -2.82
C GLU A 53 8.40 -12.21 -3.19
N LYS A 54 8.86 -13.00 -2.20
CA LYS A 54 9.53 -14.28 -2.43
C LYS A 54 8.66 -15.30 -3.19
N MET A 55 7.34 -15.15 -3.13
CA MET A 55 6.39 -15.99 -3.86
C MET A 55 6.14 -15.50 -5.29
N GLY A 56 6.67 -14.34 -5.68
CA GLY A 56 6.54 -13.76 -7.02
C GLY A 56 5.57 -12.59 -7.13
N VAL A 57 5.09 -12.04 -6.01
CA VAL A 57 4.27 -10.82 -6.04
C VAL A 57 5.15 -9.62 -6.39
N THR A 58 4.75 -8.86 -7.40
CA THR A 58 5.52 -7.70 -7.91
C THR A 58 4.89 -6.35 -7.61
N LEU A 59 3.66 -6.30 -7.10
CA LEU A 59 2.95 -5.06 -6.79
C LEU A 59 2.12 -5.21 -5.51
N PHE A 60 2.35 -4.30 -4.58
CA PHE A 60 1.61 -4.19 -3.33
C PHE A 60 0.80 -2.90 -3.28
N VAL A 61 -0.37 -2.96 -2.66
CA VAL A 61 -1.08 -1.79 -2.15
C VAL A 61 -0.97 -1.86 -0.64
N TYR A 62 -0.31 -0.87 -0.03
CA TYR A 62 -0.20 -0.80 1.42
C TYR A 62 -1.13 0.30 1.95
N THR A 63 -2.00 -0.07 2.88
CA THR A 63 -2.89 0.86 3.58
C THR A 63 -2.52 0.94 5.05
N ASP A 64 -2.13 2.13 5.51
CA ASP A 64 -2.04 2.40 6.95
C ASP A 64 -3.45 2.71 7.48
N VAL A 65 -4.02 1.76 8.20
CA VAL A 65 -5.38 1.82 8.77
C VAL A 65 -5.50 2.93 9.82
N ASP A 66 -4.41 3.26 10.53
CA ASP A 66 -4.45 4.34 11.53
C ASP A 66 -4.48 5.73 10.89
N ARG A 67 -4.14 5.82 9.60
CA ARG A 67 -4.16 7.06 8.82
C ARG A 67 -5.32 7.11 7.83
N ASP A 68 -5.98 6.00 7.53
CA ASP A 68 -7.01 6.03 6.50
C ASP A 68 -8.17 6.97 6.86
N GLY A 69 -8.54 7.82 5.91
CA GLY A 69 -9.59 8.83 6.09
C GLY A 69 -9.31 9.92 7.15
N THR A 70 -8.11 10.02 7.75
CA THR A 70 -7.82 11.03 8.78
C THR A 70 -7.49 12.40 8.19
N LEU A 71 -6.98 12.46 6.95
CA LEU A 71 -6.42 13.67 6.33
C LEU A 71 -5.28 14.29 7.18
N THR A 72 -4.49 13.46 7.85
CA THR A 72 -3.36 13.91 8.68
C THR A 72 -1.99 13.62 8.07
N GLY A 73 -1.96 13.19 6.81
CA GLY A 73 -0.76 12.76 6.10
C GLY A 73 -0.56 11.24 6.19
N PRO A 74 0.04 10.64 5.16
CA PRO A 74 0.42 9.24 5.14
C PRO A 74 1.55 8.95 6.13
N ASN A 75 1.73 7.69 6.48
CA ASN A 75 2.83 7.25 7.33
C ASN A 75 4.10 7.04 6.51
N PHE A 76 4.83 8.13 6.26
CA PHE A 76 6.03 8.15 5.42
C PHE A 76 7.08 7.11 5.85
N GLU A 77 7.31 6.93 7.15
CA GLU A 77 8.28 5.95 7.67
C GLU A 77 7.94 4.52 7.24
N HIS A 78 6.65 4.16 7.22
CA HIS A 78 6.24 2.83 6.78
C HIS A 78 6.53 2.60 5.29
N TYR A 79 6.32 3.63 4.46
CA TYR A 79 6.62 3.57 3.04
C TYR A 79 8.12 3.52 2.76
N GLU A 80 8.92 4.32 3.47
CA GLU A 80 10.38 4.29 3.40
C GLU A 80 10.91 2.89 3.70
N ARG A 81 10.40 2.26 4.77
CA ARG A 81 10.80 0.90 5.15
C ARG A 81 10.37 -0.14 4.11
N LEU A 82 9.16 -0.06 3.57
CA LEU A 82 8.70 -0.98 2.54
C LEU A 82 9.54 -0.89 1.27
N VAL A 83 9.80 0.32 0.78
CA VAL A 83 10.61 0.53 -0.44
C VAL A 83 12.05 0.10 -0.22
N ALA A 84 12.61 0.29 0.98
CA ALA A 84 13.97 -0.14 1.30
C ALA A 84 14.11 -1.67 1.46
N GLU A 85 13.08 -2.35 1.94
CA GLU A 85 13.13 -3.79 2.26
C GLU A 85 12.71 -4.70 1.09
N LEU A 86 11.92 -4.19 0.15
CA LEU A 86 11.52 -4.89 -1.06
C LEU A 86 12.57 -4.69 -2.16
N THR A 87 12.83 -5.72 -2.94
CA THR A 87 13.95 -5.75 -3.90
C THR A 87 13.50 -5.65 -5.36
N THR A 88 12.32 -6.18 -5.65
CA THR A 88 11.75 -6.32 -6.99
C THR A 88 10.31 -5.80 -7.05
N ALA A 89 9.58 -5.91 -5.94
CA ALA A 89 8.20 -5.51 -5.86
C ALA A 89 8.08 -3.99 -5.64
N LYS A 90 7.02 -3.44 -6.25
CA LYS A 90 6.64 -2.04 -6.12
C LYS A 90 5.53 -1.86 -5.10
N VAL A 91 5.44 -0.66 -4.54
CA VAL A 91 4.44 -0.31 -3.52
C VAL A 91 3.58 0.84 -4.01
N ILE A 92 2.27 0.72 -3.88
CA ILE A 92 1.30 1.80 -4.04
C ILE A 92 0.87 2.23 -2.64
N ALA A 93 0.98 3.53 -2.37
CA ALA A 93 0.57 4.12 -1.11
C ALA A 93 -0.95 4.31 -1.03
N SER A 94 -1.53 3.99 0.12
CA SER A 94 -2.96 4.16 0.42
C SER A 94 -3.16 4.58 1.89
N GLY A 95 -4.09 5.50 2.12
CA GLY A 95 -4.43 5.99 3.47
C GLY A 95 -3.64 7.23 3.91
N GLY A 96 -4.34 8.16 4.57
CA GLY A 96 -3.74 9.36 5.18
C GLY A 96 -3.53 10.57 4.27
N ILE A 97 -3.56 10.40 2.95
CA ILE A 97 -3.31 11.51 2.00
C ILE A 97 -4.22 12.71 2.31
N ALA A 98 -3.60 13.86 2.54
CA ALA A 98 -4.27 15.09 2.94
C ALA A 98 -4.09 16.19 1.89
N GLU A 99 -2.89 16.31 1.32
CA GLU A 99 -2.51 17.42 0.44
C GLU A 99 -1.53 17.00 -0.66
N LYS A 100 -1.34 17.89 -1.65
CA LYS A 100 -0.43 17.64 -2.78
C LYS A 100 1.02 17.37 -2.35
N ASN A 101 1.50 18.03 -1.29
CA ASN A 101 2.85 17.81 -0.79
C ASN A 101 3.07 16.38 -0.28
N ASP A 102 2.02 15.68 0.16
CA ASP A 102 2.14 14.26 0.52
C ASP A 102 2.51 13.41 -0.69
N LEU A 103 1.96 13.73 -1.87
CA LEU A 103 2.23 13.03 -3.12
C LEU A 103 3.70 13.21 -3.54
N VAL A 104 4.22 14.44 -3.43
CA VAL A 104 5.63 14.76 -3.72
C VAL A 104 6.55 13.92 -2.84
N LYS A 105 6.32 13.90 -1.52
CA LYS A 105 7.12 13.11 -0.58
C LYS A 105 7.04 11.61 -0.85
N LEU A 106 5.86 11.08 -1.15
CA LEU A 106 5.70 9.68 -1.50
C LEU A 106 6.46 9.31 -2.79
N GLN A 107 6.43 10.20 -3.79
CA GLN A 107 7.22 10.01 -5.01
C GLN A 107 8.73 10.03 -4.71
N GLU A 108 9.20 10.93 -3.85
CA GLU A 108 10.61 10.98 -3.40
C GLU A 108 11.03 9.70 -2.68
N ILE A 109 10.13 9.10 -1.88
CA ILE A 109 10.35 7.79 -1.24
C ILE A 109 10.46 6.66 -2.27
N GLY A 110 9.89 6.82 -3.46
CA GLY A 110 9.97 5.83 -4.54
C GLY A 110 8.77 4.88 -4.61
N VAL A 111 7.62 5.25 -4.05
CA VAL A 111 6.39 4.48 -4.29
C VAL A 111 6.00 4.55 -5.76
N ALA A 112 5.43 3.46 -6.29
CA ALA A 112 5.04 3.37 -7.70
C ALA A 112 3.72 4.07 -8.02
N GLY A 113 2.96 4.44 -6.99
CA GLY A 113 1.70 5.17 -7.15
C GLY A 113 1.08 5.51 -5.79
N THR A 114 0.01 6.30 -5.82
CA THR A 114 -0.72 6.71 -4.63
C THR A 114 -2.21 6.69 -4.90
N ILE A 115 -2.98 6.11 -3.99
CA ILE A 115 -4.45 6.10 -4.00
C ILE A 115 -4.93 7.30 -3.18
N VAL A 116 -5.62 8.24 -3.83
CA VAL A 116 -6.19 9.43 -3.19
C VAL A 116 -7.70 9.27 -3.08
N GLY A 117 -8.18 9.08 -1.85
CA GLY A 117 -9.60 8.96 -1.53
C GLY A 117 -10.17 10.26 -0.97
N LYS A 118 -10.20 10.37 0.35
CA LYS A 118 -10.91 11.44 1.06
C LYS A 118 -10.43 12.86 0.72
N ALA A 119 -9.13 13.07 0.49
CA ALA A 119 -8.61 14.38 0.09
C ALA A 119 -9.19 14.88 -1.24
N TYR A 120 -9.49 13.97 -2.17
CA TYR A 120 -10.19 14.34 -3.40
C TYR A 120 -11.66 14.70 -3.12
N TYR A 121 -12.37 13.86 -2.37
CA TYR A 121 -13.79 14.10 -2.04
C TYR A 121 -14.02 15.37 -1.22
N ASN A 122 -13.06 15.76 -0.38
CA ASN A 122 -13.12 16.97 0.43
C ASN A 122 -12.60 18.22 -0.31
N GLY A 123 -12.10 18.07 -1.55
CA GLY A 123 -11.58 19.18 -2.36
C GLY A 123 -10.20 19.68 -1.93
N ASN A 124 -9.49 18.96 -1.06
CA ASN A 124 -8.11 19.27 -0.69
C ASN A 124 -7.14 19.09 -1.86
N ILE A 125 -7.45 18.16 -2.77
CA ILE A 125 -6.68 17.90 -3.99
C ILE A 125 -7.66 17.77 -5.14
N SER A 126 -7.48 18.58 -6.18
CA SER A 126 -8.29 18.53 -7.40
C SER A 126 -7.82 17.47 -8.40
N LEU A 127 -8.71 17.07 -9.30
CA LEU A 127 -8.35 16.15 -10.38
C LEU A 127 -7.30 16.75 -11.34
N ASP A 128 -7.33 18.08 -11.54
CA ASP A 128 -6.36 18.75 -12.40
C ASP A 128 -4.96 18.78 -11.76
N GLU A 129 -4.87 18.94 -10.45
CA GLU A 129 -3.60 18.78 -9.72
C GLU A 129 -3.05 17.37 -9.81
N LEU A 130 -3.91 16.35 -9.72
CA LEU A 130 -3.50 14.94 -9.87
C LEU A 130 -3.00 14.64 -11.28
N LYS A 131 -3.69 15.15 -12.32
CA LYS A 131 -3.27 15.01 -13.72
C LYS A 131 -1.93 15.70 -14.00
N ALA A 132 -1.74 16.90 -13.45
CA ALA A 132 -0.49 17.64 -13.60
C ALA A 132 0.68 16.96 -12.87
N PHE A 133 0.40 16.20 -11.82
CA PHE A 133 1.41 15.48 -11.04
C PHE A 133 1.84 14.16 -11.69
N GLY A 134 0.89 13.34 -12.13
CA GLY A 134 1.15 12.01 -12.69
C GLY A 134 1.42 11.95 -14.20
N GLY A 135 1.96 13.04 -14.77
CA GLY A 135 2.13 13.27 -16.21
C GLY A 135 2.67 12.09 -17.02
#